data_AF-A0A6P7FGG3-F1
#
_entry.id   AF-A0A6P7FGG3-F1
#
_cell.length_a   1.000
_cell.length_b   1.000
_cell.length_c   1.000
_cell.angle_alpha   90.00
_cell.angle_beta   90.00
_cell.angle_gamma   90.00
#
_symmetry.space_group_name_H-M   'P 1'
#
loop_
_entity.id
_entity.type
_entity.pdbx_description
1 polymer ?
#
loop_
_entity_poly.entity_id
_entity_poly.type
_entity_poly.pdbx_seq_one_letter_code
_entity_poly.pdbx_strand_id
1 'polypeptide(L)'
;MYLFLLGFSSILAIAASEEFIVNNEKCKIPDFPVFSEDVKPYYKKLHYHSCNHSQLLTYTSVENNKAYLHLDRTSLNSEKIDCCYKYVTRKGKKDEPDVGIEYSKCHPFNSTVALEGNIVSVECKLSNNKEFKNAHSTIVITKAVEEKLKKFKKETKKRPLSVLFMLIDGVSRLNMERQMPLTKKFLLANNFTEFRPYSKVEDNSFPNFNALITGLNRDQSIKICKPFDVGGLDKCPMLWYDFRDLGYATAYAEDWPGLSTYNDIYKGFVKPPTDYYFRPYMEAATDLGDQPYVDTMPYCAGPESQGK
;
A
#
# COMPACT_ATOMS: atom_id res chain seq x y z
N MET A 1 28.58 19.09 46.53
CA MET A 1 28.23 18.08 45.53
C MET A 1 27.94 18.81 44.24
N TYR A 2 28.96 18.98 43.39
CA TYR A 2 28.86 19.70 42.11
C TYR A 2 28.23 18.76 41.08
N LEU A 3 27.02 19.07 40.62
CA LEU A 3 26.39 18.38 39.51
C LEU A 3 26.87 19.04 38.21
N PHE A 4 27.81 18.39 37.51
CA PHE A 4 28.18 18.76 36.15
C PHE A 4 27.03 18.41 35.20
N LEU A 5 26.33 19.43 34.71
CA LEU A 5 25.49 19.33 33.52
C LEU A 5 26.40 19.28 32.29
N LEU A 6 26.77 18.07 31.85
CA LEU A 6 27.34 17.86 30.53
C LEU A 6 26.22 18.00 29.50
N GLY A 7 26.02 19.23 29.02
CA GLY A 7 25.22 19.49 27.83
C GLY A 7 25.94 18.89 26.62
N PHE A 8 25.45 17.77 26.11
CA PHE A 8 25.78 17.30 24.77
C PHE A 8 25.12 18.24 23.76
N SER A 9 25.78 19.36 23.48
CA SER A 9 25.50 20.15 22.27
C SER A 9 26.21 19.47 21.11
N SER A 10 25.65 18.36 20.64
CA SER A 10 25.95 17.84 19.31
C SER A 10 25.37 18.82 18.30
N ILE A 11 26.08 19.91 18.05
CA ILE A 11 25.87 20.72 16.85
C ILE A 11 26.23 19.77 15.71
N LEU A 12 25.21 19.16 15.08
CA LEU A 12 25.40 18.60 13.75
C LEU A 12 25.81 19.79 12.87
N ALA A 13 27.11 19.90 12.63
CA ALA A 13 27.63 20.72 11.57
C ALA A 13 27.11 20.09 10.27
N ILE A 14 25.93 20.52 9.84
CA ILE A 14 25.42 20.22 8.51
C ILE A 14 26.50 20.73 7.56
N ALA A 15 27.17 19.82 6.86
CA ALA A 15 28.13 20.20 5.82
C ALA A 15 27.47 21.27 4.94
N ALA A 16 28.00 22.49 5.00
CA ALA A 16 27.47 23.59 4.19
C ALA A 16 27.68 23.21 2.73
N SER A 17 26.60 22.94 2.01
CA SER A 17 26.68 22.80 0.55
C SER A 17 26.86 24.19 -0.05
N GLU A 18 27.85 24.33 -0.94
CA GLU A 18 28.06 25.55 -1.72
C GLU A 18 27.05 25.67 -2.88
N GLU A 19 26.36 24.58 -3.21
CA GLU A 19 25.35 24.51 -4.26
C GLU A 19 23.93 24.54 -3.67
N PHE A 20 22.99 25.10 -4.44
CA PHE A 20 21.60 25.29 -4.01
C PHE A 20 20.62 24.82 -5.09
N ILE A 21 19.62 24.02 -4.70
CA ILE A 21 18.46 23.66 -5.54
C ILE A 21 17.62 24.90 -5.82
N VAL A 22 17.45 25.75 -4.80
CA VAL A 22 16.79 27.06 -4.89
C VAL A 22 17.67 28.08 -4.21
N ASN A 23 18.01 29.16 -4.91
CA ASN A 23 18.79 30.26 -4.35
C ASN A 23 18.18 31.60 -4.76
N ASN A 24 17.35 32.16 -3.88
CA ASN A 24 16.86 33.52 -4.01
C ASN A 24 16.81 34.22 -2.64
N GLU A 25 16.41 35.48 -2.62
CA GLU A 25 16.40 36.32 -1.41
C GLU A 25 15.46 35.79 -0.30
N LYS A 26 14.42 35.03 -0.66
CA LYS A 26 13.38 34.54 0.26
C LYS A 26 13.58 33.08 0.67
N CYS A 27 14.23 32.29 -0.17
CA CYS A 27 14.36 30.85 0.01
C CYS A 27 15.71 30.38 -0.51
N LYS A 28 16.43 29.65 0.35
CA LYS A 28 17.68 28.98 0.03
C LYS A 28 17.54 27.52 0.43
N ILE A 29 17.52 26.63 -0.57
CA ILE A 29 17.47 25.18 -0.38
C ILE A 29 18.82 24.62 -0.86
N PRO A 30 19.70 24.17 0.05
CA PRO A 30 20.98 23.58 -0.34
C PRO A 30 20.81 22.31 -1.19
N ASP A 31 21.71 22.10 -2.15
CA ASP A 31 21.81 20.83 -2.90
C ASP A 31 22.84 19.93 -2.22
N PHE A 32 22.36 18.99 -1.41
CA PHE A 32 23.24 18.09 -0.67
C PHE A 32 23.73 16.93 -1.56
N PRO A 33 25.00 16.53 -1.45
CA PRO A 33 25.50 15.37 -2.18
C PRO A 33 24.80 14.09 -1.72
N VAL A 34 24.56 13.17 -2.66
CA VAL A 34 23.88 11.90 -2.40
C VAL A 34 24.61 11.06 -1.35
N PHE A 35 25.95 11.09 -1.37
CA PHE A 35 26.84 10.41 -0.43
C PHE A 35 27.77 11.42 0.26
N SER A 36 27.28 12.11 1.29
CA SER A 36 28.12 12.92 2.18
C SER A 36 28.87 12.04 3.20
N GLU A 37 29.95 12.56 3.79
CA GLU A 37 30.66 11.90 4.90
C GLU A 37 29.71 11.58 6.07
N ASP A 38 28.75 12.47 6.36
CA ASP A 38 27.78 12.29 7.45
C ASP A 38 26.85 11.09 7.23
N VAL A 39 26.59 10.70 5.98
CA VAL A 39 25.69 9.58 5.64
C VAL A 39 26.43 8.25 5.62
N LYS A 40 27.72 8.23 5.27
CA LYS A 40 28.49 6.98 5.07
C LYS A 40 28.37 6.00 6.24
N PRO A 41 28.41 6.41 7.53
CA PRO A 41 28.26 5.49 8.65
C PRO A 41 26.88 4.82 8.74
N TYR A 42 25.84 5.46 8.20
CA TYR A 42 24.45 4.99 8.29
C TYR A 42 23.99 4.24 7.04
N TYR A 43 24.66 4.44 5.90
CA TYR A 43 24.33 3.76 4.67
C TYR A 43 24.70 2.28 4.75
N LYS A 44 23.68 1.43 4.76
CA LYS A 44 23.82 -0.03 4.70
C LYS A 44 23.07 -0.54 3.49
N LYS A 45 23.75 -1.35 2.67
CA LYS A 45 23.12 -2.10 1.59
C LYS A 45 22.51 -3.35 2.18
N LEU A 46 21.18 -3.44 2.16
CA LEU A 46 20.47 -4.62 2.61
C LEU A 46 20.44 -5.68 1.50
N HIS A 47 20.42 -6.94 1.89
CA HIS A 47 20.24 -8.05 0.96
C HIS A 47 18.76 -8.32 0.78
N TYR A 48 18.36 -8.68 -0.45
CA TYR A 48 17.00 -9.12 -0.71
C TYR A 48 16.74 -10.44 0.02
N HIS A 49 15.69 -10.47 0.83
CA HIS A 49 15.20 -11.70 1.45
C HIS A 49 14.17 -12.32 0.50
N SER A 50 14.22 -13.62 0.24
CA SER A 50 13.25 -14.25 -0.67
C SER A 50 12.13 -14.88 0.14
N CYS A 51 10.88 -14.51 -0.17
CA CYS A 51 9.68 -15.16 0.38
C CYS A 51 9.37 -16.53 -0.25
N ASN A 52 10.06 -16.86 -1.34
CA ASN A 52 9.81 -18.06 -2.14
C ASN A 52 10.39 -19.32 -1.48
N HIS A 53 9.86 -19.67 -0.30
CA HIS A 53 10.21 -20.90 0.42
C HIS A 53 9.37 -22.11 -0.05
N SER A 54 8.33 -21.87 -0.86
CA SER A 54 7.46 -22.90 -1.45
C SER A 54 6.99 -22.46 -2.83
N GLN A 55 6.79 -23.43 -3.74
CA GLN A 55 6.28 -23.13 -5.07
C GLN A 55 4.85 -22.58 -5.01
N LEU A 56 4.53 -21.63 -5.90
CA LEU A 56 3.18 -21.11 -6.06
C LEU A 56 2.25 -22.21 -6.55
N LEU A 57 1.37 -22.69 -5.67
CA LEU A 57 0.36 -23.69 -6.00
C LEU A 57 -0.91 -23.06 -6.55
N THR A 58 -1.12 -21.77 -6.36
CA THR A 58 -2.38 -21.10 -6.68
C THR A 58 -2.13 -19.77 -7.34
N TYR A 59 -2.93 -19.45 -8.35
CA TYR A 59 -2.93 -18.16 -9.02
C TYR A 59 -4.35 -17.82 -9.48
N THR A 60 -4.57 -16.55 -9.84
CA THR A 60 -5.86 -16.09 -10.36
C THR A 60 -5.78 -15.58 -11.78
N SER A 61 -6.87 -15.70 -12.52
CA SER A 61 -7.05 -15.05 -13.82
C SER A 61 -8.40 -14.36 -13.89
N VAL A 62 -8.54 -13.43 -14.84
CA VAL A 62 -9.83 -12.77 -15.15
C VAL A 62 -10.08 -12.89 -16.64
N GLU A 63 -11.16 -13.58 -17.01
CA GLU A 63 -11.60 -13.75 -18.40
C GLU A 63 -13.05 -13.31 -18.54
N ASN A 64 -13.35 -12.47 -19.53
CA ASN A 64 -14.70 -11.94 -19.77
C ASN A 64 -15.36 -11.36 -18.50
N ASN A 65 -14.58 -10.60 -17.73
CA ASN A 65 -15.01 -9.98 -16.47
C ASN A 65 -15.41 -10.98 -15.37
N LYS A 66 -14.93 -12.23 -15.46
CA LYS A 66 -15.15 -13.27 -14.47
C LYS A 66 -13.80 -13.73 -13.92
N ALA A 67 -13.69 -13.75 -12.59
CA ALA A 67 -12.48 -14.17 -11.90
C ALA A 67 -12.46 -15.70 -11.72
N TYR A 68 -11.26 -16.27 -11.83
CA TYR A 68 -11.00 -17.69 -11.62
C TYR A 68 -9.83 -17.87 -10.67
N LEU A 69 -9.95 -18.83 -9.77
CA LEU A 69 -8.86 -19.35 -8.96
C LEU A 69 -8.41 -20.68 -9.56
N HIS A 70 -7.11 -20.84 -9.71
CA HIS A 70 -6.49 -22.03 -10.26
C HIS A 70 -5.62 -22.71 -9.22
N LEU A 71 -5.63 -24.04 -9.24
CA LEU A 71 -4.66 -24.89 -8.56
C LEU A 71 -3.66 -25.43 -9.57
N ASP A 72 -2.40 -24.99 -9.48
CA ASP A 72 -1.29 -25.53 -10.26
C ASP A 72 -0.78 -26.82 -9.60
N ARG A 73 -0.92 -27.93 -10.33
CA ARG A 73 -0.45 -29.26 -9.92
C ARG A 73 0.74 -29.75 -10.73
N THR A 74 1.23 -28.96 -11.68
CA THR A 74 2.29 -29.38 -12.62
C THR A 74 3.55 -29.87 -11.91
N SER A 75 3.79 -29.37 -10.70
CA SER A 75 4.99 -29.66 -9.93
C SER A 75 4.74 -30.55 -8.71
N LEU A 76 3.50 -31.04 -8.54
CA LEU A 76 3.14 -31.99 -7.51
C LEU A 76 3.20 -33.40 -8.11
N ASN A 77 4.27 -34.15 -7.80
CA ASN A 77 4.51 -35.52 -8.27
C ASN A 77 3.51 -36.54 -7.71
N SER A 78 2.25 -36.47 -8.14
CA SER A 78 1.14 -37.34 -7.67
C SER A 78 0.85 -37.23 -6.16
N GLU A 79 1.27 -36.15 -5.51
CA GLU A 79 0.98 -35.90 -4.09
C GLU A 79 -0.52 -35.67 -3.86
N LYS A 80 -1.04 -36.21 -2.75
CA LYS A 80 -2.39 -35.86 -2.29
C LYS A 80 -2.36 -34.42 -1.78
N ILE A 81 -3.21 -33.60 -2.38
CA ILE A 81 -3.38 -32.20 -1.99
C ILE A 81 -4.87 -31.92 -1.78
N ASP A 82 -5.19 -31.48 -0.58
CA ASP A 82 -6.54 -31.07 -0.20
C ASP A 82 -6.55 -29.57 0.00
N CYS A 83 -7.11 -28.85 -0.97
CA CYS A 83 -7.21 -27.40 -0.95
C CYS A 83 -8.65 -26.93 -0.74
N CYS A 84 -8.80 -25.83 -0.01
CA CYS A 84 -10.04 -25.09 0.04
C CYS A 84 -9.77 -23.58 0.07
N TYR A 85 -10.73 -22.81 -0.40
CA TYR A 85 -10.68 -21.35 -0.36
C TYR A 85 -11.84 -20.79 0.48
N LYS A 86 -11.62 -19.63 1.09
CA LYS A 86 -12.62 -18.87 1.85
C LYS A 86 -12.70 -17.48 1.25
N TYR A 87 -13.91 -17.01 0.94
CA TYR A 87 -14.12 -15.60 0.68
C TYR A 87 -13.77 -14.78 1.93
N VAL A 88 -13.11 -13.65 1.70
CA VAL A 88 -12.74 -12.67 2.73
C VAL A 88 -13.64 -11.45 2.57
N THR A 89 -14.30 -11.05 3.65
CA THR A 89 -15.10 -9.83 3.70
C THR A 89 -14.65 -8.91 4.82
N ARG A 90 -14.86 -7.61 4.62
CA ARG A 90 -14.63 -6.59 5.65
C ARG A 90 -15.67 -6.76 6.75
N LYS A 91 -15.22 -6.93 7.98
CA LYS A 91 -16.10 -7.12 9.14
C LYS A 91 -16.43 -5.78 9.79
N GLY A 92 -15.41 -5.06 10.24
CA GLY A 92 -15.55 -3.84 11.04
C GLY A 92 -16.26 -4.07 12.38
N LYS A 93 -16.13 -3.11 13.29
CA LYS A 93 -16.89 -3.04 14.56
C LYS A 93 -17.47 -1.63 14.73
N LYS A 94 -18.39 -1.45 15.69
CA LYS A 94 -19.00 -0.14 15.96
C LYS A 94 -17.96 0.97 16.20
N ASP A 95 -16.93 0.68 17.00
CA ASP A 95 -15.90 1.67 17.40
C ASP A 95 -14.63 1.61 16.55
N GLU A 96 -14.54 0.63 15.65
CA GLU A 96 -13.42 0.36 14.73
C GLU A 96 -14.01 -0.16 13.40
N PRO A 97 -14.72 0.70 12.64
CA PRO A 97 -15.53 0.26 11.51
C PRO A 97 -14.70 -0.30 10.35
N ASP A 98 -13.40 -0.03 10.35
CA ASP A 98 -12.48 -0.35 9.26
C ASP A 98 -11.39 -1.33 9.66
N VAL A 99 -11.58 -2.04 10.76
CA VAL A 99 -10.61 -3.02 11.27
C VAL A 99 -11.23 -4.40 11.27
N GLY A 100 -10.50 -5.35 10.70
CA GLY A 100 -10.79 -6.77 10.77
C GLY A 100 -11.58 -7.30 9.58
N ILE A 101 -11.31 -8.57 9.32
CA ILE A 101 -11.91 -9.39 8.29
C ILE A 101 -12.73 -10.52 8.91
N GLU A 102 -13.59 -11.11 8.08
CA GLU A 102 -14.26 -12.37 8.35
C GLU A 102 -14.07 -13.32 7.16
N TYR A 103 -14.11 -14.61 7.45
CA TYR A 103 -13.99 -15.65 6.46
C TYR A 103 -15.30 -16.41 6.33
N SER A 104 -15.70 -16.67 5.09
CA SER A 104 -16.77 -17.63 4.80
C SER A 104 -16.35 -19.08 5.15
N LYS A 105 -17.28 -20.02 4.99
CA LYS A 105 -16.99 -21.46 5.07
C LYS A 105 -15.93 -21.86 4.04
N CYS A 106 -15.15 -22.91 4.32
CA CYS A 106 -14.18 -23.38 3.33
C CYS A 106 -14.89 -24.07 2.15
N HIS A 107 -14.54 -23.64 0.94
CA HIS A 107 -15.02 -24.18 -0.31
C HIS A 107 -13.93 -25.09 -0.90
N PRO A 108 -14.13 -26.42 -0.92
CA PRO A 108 -13.13 -27.32 -1.49
C PRO A 108 -12.99 -27.09 -2.99
N PHE A 109 -11.76 -27.14 -3.50
CA PHE A 109 -11.47 -27.08 -4.93
C PHE A 109 -10.22 -27.91 -5.25
N ASN A 110 -10.19 -28.50 -6.45
CA ASN A 110 -9.13 -29.41 -6.86
C ASN A 110 -8.50 -29.04 -8.21
N SER A 111 -8.95 -27.96 -8.84
CA SER A 111 -8.51 -27.51 -10.16
C SER A 111 -8.83 -26.02 -10.33
N THR A 112 -9.62 -25.65 -11.34
CA THR A 112 -10.06 -24.27 -11.57
C THR A 112 -11.48 -24.07 -11.05
N VAL A 113 -11.72 -22.95 -10.37
CA VAL A 113 -13.04 -22.56 -9.89
C VAL A 113 -13.32 -21.11 -10.24
N ALA A 114 -14.55 -20.85 -10.69
CA ALA A 114 -15.05 -19.49 -10.87
C ALA A 114 -15.33 -18.86 -9.50
N LEU A 115 -14.83 -17.65 -9.28
CA LEU A 115 -15.06 -16.90 -8.04
C LEU A 115 -16.32 -16.03 -8.16
N GLU A 116 -17.07 -15.97 -7.06
CA GLU A 116 -18.22 -15.07 -6.89
C GLU A 116 -17.86 -13.78 -6.15
N GLY A 117 -16.72 -13.78 -5.45
CA GLY A 117 -16.17 -12.65 -4.71
C GLY A 117 -14.75 -12.32 -5.15
N ASN A 118 -14.29 -11.13 -4.78
CA ASN A 118 -13.04 -10.58 -5.30
C ASN A 118 -11.81 -11.04 -4.50
N ILE A 119 -11.98 -11.37 -3.22
CA ILE A 119 -10.89 -11.67 -2.30
C ILE A 119 -11.10 -13.07 -1.73
N VAL A 120 -10.06 -13.91 -1.84
CA VAL A 120 -10.06 -15.26 -1.29
C VAL A 120 -8.78 -15.56 -0.53
N SER A 121 -8.92 -16.22 0.62
CA SER A 121 -7.81 -16.88 1.31
C SER A 121 -7.84 -18.36 0.97
N VAL A 122 -6.69 -18.93 0.66
CA VAL A 122 -6.52 -20.31 0.24
C VAL A 122 -5.65 -21.04 1.24
N GLU A 123 -6.07 -22.25 1.60
CA GLU A 123 -5.33 -23.17 2.45
C GLU A 123 -5.29 -24.53 1.76
N CYS A 124 -4.10 -25.11 1.66
CA CYS A 124 -3.88 -26.45 1.13
C CYS A 124 -3.11 -27.29 2.13
N LYS A 125 -3.58 -28.51 2.36
CA LYS A 125 -2.85 -29.55 3.09
C LYS A 125 -2.11 -30.43 2.09
N LEU A 126 -0.78 -30.43 2.20
CA LEU A 126 0.11 -31.26 1.40
C LEU A 126 0.53 -32.52 2.18
N SER A 127 1.19 -33.44 1.48
CA SER A 127 1.84 -34.59 2.09
C SER A 127 2.79 -34.17 3.22
N ASN A 128 2.98 -35.04 4.22
CA ASN A 128 3.83 -34.78 5.39
C ASN A 128 3.38 -33.61 6.28
N ASN A 129 2.07 -33.33 6.35
CA ASN A 129 1.49 -32.26 7.18
C ASN A 129 2.02 -30.86 6.87
N LYS A 130 2.52 -30.62 5.65
CA LYS A 130 2.88 -29.28 5.19
C LYS A 130 1.62 -28.50 4.84
N GLU A 131 1.57 -27.25 5.23
CA GLU A 131 0.49 -26.33 4.87
C GLU A 131 1.00 -25.31 3.86
N PHE A 132 0.17 -25.03 2.86
CA PHE A 132 0.35 -23.90 1.95
C PHE A 132 -0.80 -22.93 2.16
N LYS A 133 -0.48 -21.65 2.32
CA LYS A 133 -1.44 -20.58 2.53
C LYS A 133 -1.12 -19.43 1.59
N ASN A 134 -2.15 -18.90 0.94
CA ASN A 134 -2.02 -17.73 0.09
C ASN A 134 -3.32 -16.91 0.11
N ALA A 135 -3.25 -15.63 -0.21
CA ALA A 135 -4.41 -14.77 -0.41
C ALA A 135 -4.38 -14.23 -1.84
N HIS A 136 -5.55 -14.08 -2.44
CA HIS A 136 -5.67 -13.51 -3.78
C HIS A 136 -6.73 -12.42 -3.78
N SER A 137 -6.47 -11.35 -4.54
CA SER A 137 -7.45 -10.32 -4.86
C SER A 137 -7.55 -10.19 -6.38
N THR A 138 -8.78 -10.22 -6.89
CA THR A 138 -9.09 -10.07 -8.31
C THR A 138 -9.90 -8.81 -8.53
N ILE A 139 -9.63 -8.15 -9.66
CA ILE A 139 -10.38 -6.97 -10.08
C ILE A 139 -11.33 -7.38 -11.20
N VAL A 140 -12.63 -7.39 -10.89
CA VAL A 140 -13.70 -7.48 -11.88
C VAL A 140 -14.50 -6.18 -11.89
N ILE A 141 -14.95 -5.76 -13.07
CA ILE A 141 -15.82 -4.60 -13.24
C ILE A 141 -17.14 -4.92 -12.56
N THR A 142 -17.40 -4.26 -11.44
CA THR A 142 -18.66 -4.37 -10.71
C THR A 142 -19.79 -3.69 -11.48
N LYS A 143 -21.05 -4.05 -11.20
CA LYS A 143 -22.21 -3.38 -11.81
C LYS A 143 -22.18 -1.86 -11.59
N ALA A 144 -21.82 -1.42 -10.39
CA ALA A 144 -21.71 0.00 -10.05
C ALA A 144 -20.63 0.71 -10.91
N VAL A 145 -19.47 0.09 -11.10
CA VAL A 145 -18.42 0.63 -11.98
C VAL A 145 -18.85 0.59 -13.44
N GLU A 146 -19.52 -0.47 -13.88
CA GLU A 146 -20.05 -0.58 -15.24
C GLU A 146 -21.05 0.55 -15.55
N GLU A 147 -21.94 0.87 -14.62
CA GLU A 147 -22.90 1.97 -14.73
C GLU A 147 -22.19 3.33 -14.83
N LYS A 148 -21.16 3.58 -14.00
CA LYS A 148 -20.31 4.78 -14.10
C LYS A 148 -19.66 4.89 -15.47
N LEU A 149 -19.07 3.82 -15.97
CA LEU A 149 -18.41 3.79 -17.28
C LEU A 149 -19.39 4.01 -18.43
N LYS A 150 -20.62 3.46 -18.34
CA LYS A 150 -21.68 3.69 -19.33
C LYS A 150 -22.11 5.15 -19.35
N LYS A 151 -22.36 5.75 -18.19
CA LYS A 151 -22.70 7.17 -18.05
C LYS A 151 -21.59 8.05 -18.65
N PHE A 152 -20.34 7.77 -18.30
CA PHE A 152 -19.18 8.50 -18.77
C PHE A 152 -19.06 8.47 -20.31
N LYS A 153 -19.20 7.28 -20.93
CA LYS A 153 -19.18 7.13 -22.40
C LYS A 153 -20.28 7.93 -23.10
N LYS A 154 -21.44 8.10 -22.47
CA LYS A 154 -22.55 8.87 -23.03
C LYS A 154 -22.29 10.37 -22.97
N GLU A 155 -21.67 10.84 -21.89
CA GLU A 155 -21.54 12.27 -21.58
C GLU A 155 -20.25 12.90 -22.14
N THR A 156 -19.24 12.08 -22.46
CA THR A 156 -17.91 12.60 -22.86
C THR A 156 -17.52 12.22 -24.29
N LYS A 157 -17.04 13.22 -25.04
CA LYS A 157 -16.53 13.04 -26.41
C LYS A 157 -15.07 12.57 -26.47
N LYS A 158 -14.33 12.66 -25.36
CA LYS A 158 -12.92 12.29 -25.26
C LYS A 158 -12.72 11.38 -24.05
N ARG A 159 -11.90 10.34 -24.22
CA ARG A 159 -11.50 9.46 -23.13
C ARG A 159 -10.67 10.27 -22.11
N PRO A 160 -10.98 10.17 -20.80
CA PRO A 160 -10.26 10.92 -19.78
C PRO A 160 -8.90 10.26 -19.52
N LEU A 161 -8.00 11.02 -18.91
CA LEU A 161 -6.71 10.49 -18.43
C LEU A 161 -6.93 9.62 -17.20
N SER A 162 -6.33 8.43 -17.16
CA SER A 162 -6.17 7.67 -15.92
C SER A 162 -5.10 8.32 -15.06
N VAL A 163 -5.35 8.43 -13.76
CA VAL A 163 -4.41 9.01 -12.80
C VAL A 163 -4.01 7.93 -11.80
N LEU A 164 -2.70 7.75 -11.62
CA LEU A 164 -2.12 6.84 -10.63
C LEU A 164 -1.30 7.65 -9.63
N PHE A 165 -1.63 7.51 -8.35
CA PHE A 165 -0.81 8.01 -7.25
C PHE A 165 -0.07 6.83 -6.63
N MET A 166 1.26 6.89 -6.63
CA MET A 166 2.12 5.91 -5.98
C MET A 166 2.88 6.64 -4.88
N LEU A 167 2.58 6.29 -3.63
CA LEU A 167 3.27 6.81 -2.46
C LEU A 167 4.25 5.75 -1.96
N ILE A 168 5.49 6.17 -1.70
CA ILE A 168 6.53 5.33 -1.10
C ILE A 168 6.80 5.91 0.28
N ASP A 169 6.49 5.14 1.33
CA ASP A 169 6.63 5.63 2.70
C ASP A 169 8.10 5.62 3.15
N GLY A 170 8.47 6.62 3.96
CA GLY A 170 9.77 6.69 4.64
C GLY A 170 10.98 7.01 3.75
N VAL A 171 10.80 7.40 2.48
CA VAL A 171 11.93 7.64 1.56
C VAL A 171 12.11 9.13 1.26
N SER A 172 13.26 9.68 1.64
CA SER A 172 13.68 11.01 1.20
C SER A 172 14.24 10.99 -0.23
N ARG A 173 14.25 12.14 -0.90
CA ARG A 173 14.85 12.30 -2.24
C ARG A 173 16.25 11.67 -2.33
N LEU A 174 17.15 12.05 -1.42
CA LEU A 174 18.52 11.53 -1.40
C LEU A 174 18.56 10.02 -1.10
N ASN A 175 17.67 9.51 -0.25
CA ASN A 175 17.61 8.09 0.03
C ASN A 175 17.10 7.26 -1.17
N MET A 176 16.17 7.80 -1.96
CA MET A 176 15.74 7.21 -3.24
C MET A 176 16.90 7.09 -4.22
N GLU A 177 17.76 8.11 -4.32
CA GLU A 177 18.95 8.05 -5.19
C GLU A 177 19.93 6.95 -4.75
N ARG A 178 20.07 6.74 -3.44
CA ARG A 178 20.96 5.71 -2.87
C ARG A 178 20.41 4.30 -3.02
N GLN A 179 19.14 4.08 -2.65
CA GLN A 179 18.56 2.73 -2.51
C GLN A 179 17.77 2.27 -3.73
N MET A 180 17.31 3.20 -4.58
CA MET A 180 16.52 2.90 -5.78
C MET A 180 17.15 3.51 -7.06
N PRO A 181 18.46 3.33 -7.32
CA PRO A 181 19.14 4.00 -8.42
C PRO A 181 18.61 3.57 -9.79
N LEU A 182 18.18 2.31 -9.94
CA LEU A 182 17.57 1.80 -11.17
C LEU A 182 16.21 2.45 -11.43
N THR A 183 15.39 2.62 -10.38
CA THR A 183 14.09 3.31 -10.48
C THR A 183 14.29 4.77 -10.87
N LYS A 184 15.21 5.49 -10.21
CA LYS A 184 15.51 6.89 -10.58
C LYS A 184 15.97 6.99 -12.04
N LYS A 185 16.88 6.12 -12.48
CA LYS A 185 17.34 6.09 -13.87
C LYS A 185 16.18 5.85 -14.84
N PHE A 186 15.29 4.91 -14.53
CA PHE A 186 14.10 4.63 -15.34
C PHE A 186 13.18 5.85 -15.43
N LEU A 187 12.87 6.50 -14.31
CA LEU A 187 11.99 7.68 -14.29
C LEU A 187 12.54 8.82 -15.17
N LEU A 188 13.82 9.15 -15.01
CA LEU A 188 14.48 10.20 -15.79
C LEU A 188 14.52 9.85 -17.29
N ALA A 189 14.80 8.59 -17.64
CA ALA A 189 14.81 8.13 -19.02
C ALA A 189 13.42 8.14 -19.69
N ASN A 190 12.34 8.17 -18.89
CA ASN A 190 10.95 8.20 -19.35
C ASN A 190 10.28 9.56 -19.16
N ASN A 191 11.07 10.65 -19.09
CA ASN A 191 10.58 12.02 -19.01
C ASN A 191 9.69 12.34 -17.79
N PHE A 192 9.85 11.60 -16.69
CA PHE A 192 9.23 12.00 -15.43
C PHE A 192 9.90 13.27 -14.90
N THR A 193 9.10 14.24 -14.46
CA THR A 193 9.60 15.48 -13.87
C THR A 193 9.85 15.29 -12.38
N GLU A 194 11.08 15.55 -11.95
CA GLU A 194 11.46 15.57 -10.53
C GLU A 194 11.16 16.95 -9.93
N PHE A 195 10.27 17.02 -8.95
CA PHE A 195 10.04 18.23 -8.16
C PHE A 195 11.10 18.36 -7.07
N ARG A 196 12.33 18.73 -7.44
CA ARG A 196 13.49 18.77 -6.52
C ARG A 196 13.27 19.55 -5.20
N PRO A 197 12.60 20.72 -5.16
CA PRO A 197 12.36 21.45 -3.91
C PRO A 197 11.08 21.00 -3.17
N TYR A 198 10.38 19.97 -3.64
CA TYR A 198 9.18 19.46 -2.96
C TYR A 198 9.54 18.88 -1.59
N SER A 199 8.80 19.28 -0.56
CA SER A 199 8.98 18.84 0.81
C SER A 199 7.66 18.31 1.38
N LYS A 200 7.78 17.37 2.31
CA LYS A 200 6.66 16.86 3.10
C LYS A 200 6.09 17.98 3.99
N VAL A 201 4.81 17.89 4.32
CA VAL A 201 4.09 18.86 5.16
C VAL A 201 4.40 18.67 6.64
N GLU A 202 4.54 17.42 7.08
CA GLU A 202 4.69 17.03 8.49
C GLU A 202 5.48 15.72 8.62
N ASP A 203 5.58 15.16 9.82
CA ASP A 203 6.42 13.97 10.03
C ASP A 203 5.82 12.64 9.57
N ASN A 204 4.53 12.39 9.84
CA ASN A 204 3.90 11.07 9.66
C ASN A 204 3.10 10.93 8.36
N SER A 205 2.72 9.71 7.98
CA SER A 205 2.06 9.40 6.71
C SER A 205 0.71 10.13 6.56
N PHE A 206 -0.14 10.14 7.59
CA PHE A 206 -1.45 10.82 7.57
C PHE A 206 -1.38 12.31 7.18
N PRO A 207 -0.69 13.20 7.92
CA PRO A 207 -0.74 14.62 7.58
C PRO A 207 -0.09 14.93 6.22
N ASN A 208 0.85 14.10 5.74
CA ASN A 208 1.46 14.27 4.43
C ASN A 208 0.56 13.82 3.29
N PHE A 209 0.07 12.58 3.35
CA PHE A 209 -0.77 12.04 2.29
C PHE A 209 -2.14 12.73 2.27
N ASN A 210 -2.70 13.01 3.44
CA ASN A 210 -3.97 13.73 3.52
C ASN A 210 -3.85 15.14 2.96
N ALA A 211 -2.72 15.84 3.16
CA ALA A 211 -2.51 17.14 2.53
C ALA A 211 -2.48 17.06 1.00
N LEU A 212 -1.84 16.03 0.43
CA LEU A 212 -1.83 15.80 -1.01
C LEU A 212 -3.23 15.52 -1.56
N ILE A 213 -4.03 14.72 -0.85
CA ILE A 213 -5.32 14.23 -1.33
C ILE A 213 -6.48 15.18 -0.99
N THR A 214 -6.36 16.05 0.00
CA THR A 214 -7.46 16.93 0.44
C THR A 214 -7.14 18.42 0.32
N GLY A 215 -5.87 18.77 0.13
CA GLY A 215 -5.39 20.15 0.20
C GLY A 215 -5.38 20.72 1.62
N LEU A 216 -5.64 19.91 2.66
CA LEU A 216 -5.68 20.35 4.06
C LEU A 216 -4.35 20.10 4.76
N ASN A 217 -3.87 21.09 5.52
CA ASN A 217 -2.75 20.85 6.45
C ASN A 217 -3.18 19.95 7.63
N ARG A 218 -2.25 19.62 8.52
CA ARG A 218 -2.51 18.75 9.67
C ARG A 218 -3.67 19.24 10.54
N ASP A 219 -3.63 20.49 10.99
CA ASP A 219 -4.64 21.01 11.93
C ASP A 219 -6.03 21.10 11.28
N GLN A 220 -6.08 21.49 10.01
CA GLN A 220 -7.30 21.45 9.21
C GLN A 220 -7.82 20.02 9.06
N SER A 221 -6.94 19.05 8.78
CA SER A 221 -7.31 17.63 8.65
C SER A 221 -7.91 17.09 9.94
N ILE A 222 -7.32 17.39 11.10
CA ILE A 222 -7.88 16.97 12.40
C ILE A 222 -9.25 17.62 12.64
N LYS A 223 -9.39 18.92 12.36
CA LYS A 223 -10.63 19.67 12.62
C LYS A 223 -11.78 19.30 11.69
N ILE A 224 -11.49 19.13 10.40
CA ILE A 224 -12.48 18.91 9.33
C ILE A 224 -12.79 17.42 9.18
N CYS A 225 -11.75 16.60 9.04
CA CYS A 225 -11.88 15.17 8.77
C CYS A 225 -12.06 14.33 10.05
N LYS A 226 -11.83 14.92 11.23
CA LYS A 226 -12.11 14.30 12.55
C LYS A 226 -11.71 12.81 12.59
N PRO A 227 -10.45 12.46 12.30
CA PRO A 227 -10.07 11.07 12.04
C PRO A 227 -10.16 10.16 13.28
N PHE A 228 -10.28 10.75 14.47
CA PHE A 228 -10.51 10.06 15.73
C PHE A 228 -11.98 9.70 16.00
N ASP A 229 -12.90 10.28 15.22
CA ASP A 229 -14.34 10.04 15.34
C ASP A 229 -14.78 9.01 14.29
N VAL A 230 -15.63 8.06 14.69
CA VAL A 230 -16.25 7.11 13.76
C VAL A 230 -17.06 7.89 12.72
N GLY A 231 -16.75 7.66 11.43
CA GLY A 231 -17.40 8.36 10.32
C GLY A 231 -16.87 9.78 10.05
N GLY A 232 -15.79 10.19 10.72
CA GLY A 232 -15.11 11.45 10.44
C GLY A 232 -14.46 11.44 9.05
N LEU A 233 -13.62 10.43 8.78
CA LEU A 233 -12.86 10.31 7.53
C LEU A 233 -13.76 10.19 6.29
N ASP A 234 -14.96 9.60 6.42
CA ASP A 234 -15.96 9.53 5.35
C ASP A 234 -16.42 10.92 4.86
N LYS A 235 -16.27 11.97 5.68
CA LYS A 235 -16.66 13.35 5.37
C LYS A 235 -15.49 14.21 4.90
N CYS A 236 -14.29 13.67 4.92
CA CYS A 236 -13.09 14.38 4.49
C CYS A 236 -13.18 14.67 2.97
N PRO A 237 -12.74 15.84 2.48
CA PRO A 237 -12.83 16.18 1.05
C PRO A 237 -11.71 15.47 0.27
N MET A 238 -11.79 14.15 0.18
CA MET A 238 -10.79 13.33 -0.50
C MET A 238 -10.88 13.52 -2.01
N LEU A 239 -9.74 13.74 -2.68
CA LEU A 239 -9.67 13.89 -4.14
C LEU A 239 -10.32 12.72 -4.87
N TRP A 240 -10.20 11.50 -4.37
CA TRP A 240 -10.84 10.34 -5.01
C TRP A 240 -12.38 10.39 -4.97
N TYR A 241 -12.99 11.16 -4.07
CA TYR A 241 -14.43 11.41 -4.10
C TYR A 241 -14.81 12.26 -5.31
N ASP A 242 -14.01 13.27 -5.65
CA ASP A 242 -14.23 14.07 -6.86
C ASP A 242 -14.10 13.21 -8.12
N PHE A 243 -13.06 12.37 -8.20
CA PHE A 243 -12.90 11.41 -9.30
C PHE A 243 -14.08 10.43 -9.38
N ARG A 244 -14.53 9.89 -8.25
CA ARG A 244 -15.70 9.02 -8.18
C ARG A 244 -16.95 9.70 -8.72
N ASP A 245 -17.19 10.95 -8.32
CA ASP A 245 -18.39 11.72 -8.68
C ASP A 245 -18.35 12.17 -10.15
N LEU A 246 -17.15 12.34 -10.71
CA LEU A 246 -16.89 12.49 -12.15
C LEU A 246 -17.01 11.17 -12.94
N GLY A 247 -17.33 10.05 -12.29
CA GLY A 247 -17.58 8.77 -12.95
C GLY A 247 -16.33 7.91 -13.20
N TYR A 248 -15.20 8.22 -12.56
CA TYR A 248 -14.02 7.36 -12.60
C TYR A 248 -14.23 6.11 -11.74
N ALA A 249 -13.61 5.02 -12.16
CA ALA A 249 -13.35 3.89 -11.29
C ALA A 249 -12.20 4.26 -10.34
N THR A 250 -12.41 4.12 -9.03
CA THR A 250 -11.41 4.50 -8.03
C THR A 250 -10.87 3.29 -7.28
N ALA A 251 -9.60 3.32 -6.90
CA ALA A 251 -8.97 2.28 -6.11
C ALA A 251 -8.08 2.90 -5.03
N TYR A 252 -7.98 2.23 -3.88
CA TYR A 252 -7.04 2.58 -2.82
C TYR A 252 -6.47 1.30 -2.19
N ALA A 253 -5.15 1.26 -2.08
CA ALA A 253 -4.39 0.15 -1.52
C ALA A 253 -3.19 0.70 -0.77
N GLU A 254 -2.86 0.04 0.33
CA GLU A 254 -1.71 0.31 1.18
C GLU A 254 -1.21 -1.04 1.67
N ASP A 255 0.09 -1.28 1.59
CA ASP A 255 0.73 -2.58 1.80
C ASP A 255 0.74 -3.02 3.27
N TRP A 256 0.61 -2.07 4.20
CA TRP A 256 0.70 -2.34 5.63
C TRP A 256 -0.59 -2.06 6.41
N PRO A 257 -1.44 -3.07 6.70
CA PRO A 257 -2.74 -2.84 7.33
C PRO A 257 -2.67 -2.47 8.81
N GLY A 258 -1.58 -2.83 9.50
CA GLY A 258 -1.40 -2.63 10.95
C GLY A 258 -1.04 -1.19 11.35
N LEU A 259 -0.31 -0.48 10.49
CA LEU A 259 0.07 0.93 10.66
C LEU A 259 -0.18 1.68 9.34
N SER A 260 -1.42 1.61 8.85
CA SER A 260 -1.83 2.28 7.61
C SER A 260 -2.22 3.74 7.87
N THR A 261 -2.10 4.56 6.84
CA THR A 261 -2.34 6.01 6.83
C THR A 261 -3.64 6.46 7.51
N TYR A 262 -4.72 5.68 7.36
CA TYR A 262 -6.05 6.03 7.88
C TYR A 262 -6.54 5.13 9.02
N ASN A 263 -5.75 4.16 9.46
CA ASN A 263 -6.07 3.26 10.56
C ASN A 263 -4.95 3.34 11.61
N ASP A 264 -4.80 2.38 12.52
CA ASP A 264 -4.01 2.51 13.76
C ASP A 264 -4.63 3.50 14.77
N ILE A 265 -4.06 4.69 14.97
CA ILE A 265 -4.60 5.68 15.92
C ILE A 265 -5.92 6.32 15.44
N TYR A 266 -6.29 6.14 14.18
CA TYR A 266 -7.50 6.67 13.56
C TYR A 266 -8.56 5.61 13.36
N LYS A 267 -9.83 6.04 13.21
CA LYS A 267 -10.98 5.14 13.14
C LYS A 267 -11.17 4.46 11.79
N GLY A 268 -10.41 4.84 10.76
CA GLY A 268 -10.63 4.41 9.39
C GLY A 268 -11.96 4.89 8.83
N PHE A 269 -12.34 4.31 7.70
CA PHE A 269 -13.58 4.68 7.03
C PHE A 269 -14.76 3.84 7.55
N VAL A 270 -15.98 4.36 7.54
CA VAL A 270 -17.16 3.53 7.82
C VAL A 270 -17.54 2.73 6.58
N LYS A 271 -17.52 3.38 5.42
CA LYS A 271 -17.74 2.77 4.11
C LYS A 271 -16.43 2.72 3.33
N PRO A 272 -16.20 1.68 2.49
CA PRO A 272 -15.05 1.67 1.59
C PRO A 272 -14.95 3.01 0.82
N PRO A 273 -13.80 3.70 0.87
CA PRO A 273 -13.67 5.05 0.31
C PRO A 273 -13.61 5.06 -1.23
N THR A 274 -13.30 3.91 -1.84
CA THR A 274 -13.10 3.72 -3.29
C THR A 274 -13.85 2.50 -3.80
N ASP A 275 -14.02 2.39 -5.13
CA ASP A 275 -14.69 1.23 -5.75
C ASP A 275 -13.92 -0.08 -5.51
N TYR A 276 -12.59 0.00 -5.52
CA TYR A 276 -11.70 -1.12 -5.21
C TYR A 276 -10.84 -0.78 -4.00
N TYR A 277 -11.28 -1.25 -2.83
CA TYR A 277 -10.62 -1.01 -1.57
C TYR A 277 -9.89 -2.27 -1.09
N PHE A 278 -8.55 -2.22 -1.05
CA PHE A 278 -7.71 -3.41 -0.87
C PHE A 278 -7.39 -3.77 0.58
N ARG A 279 -7.81 -2.95 1.57
CA ARG A 279 -7.51 -3.22 2.97
C ARG A 279 -7.89 -4.64 3.44
N PRO A 280 -9.08 -5.20 3.11
CA PRO A 280 -9.41 -6.57 3.53
C PRO A 280 -8.48 -7.63 2.93
N TYR A 281 -7.98 -7.41 1.71
CA TYR A 281 -6.98 -8.29 1.10
C TYR A 281 -5.65 -8.22 1.86
N MET A 282 -5.20 -7.01 2.20
CA MET A 282 -3.95 -6.80 2.93
C MET A 282 -4.03 -7.39 4.34
N GLU A 283 -5.15 -7.21 5.04
CA GLU A 283 -5.39 -7.87 6.34
C GLU A 283 -5.35 -9.40 6.20
N ALA A 284 -5.98 -9.98 5.16
CA ALA A 284 -5.96 -11.42 4.93
C ALA A 284 -4.56 -11.94 4.57
N ALA A 285 -3.79 -11.18 3.81
CA ALA A 285 -2.41 -11.50 3.45
C ALA A 285 -1.49 -11.51 4.68
N THR A 286 -1.71 -10.59 5.63
CA THR A 286 -1.00 -10.59 6.92
C THR A 286 -1.46 -11.67 7.89
N ASP A 287 -2.69 -12.18 7.73
CA ASP A 287 -3.30 -13.21 8.59
C ASP A 287 -3.01 -14.65 8.12
N LEU A 288 -2.15 -14.85 7.12
CA LEU A 288 -1.79 -16.18 6.59
C LEU A 288 -0.92 -17.03 7.55
N GLY A 289 -0.56 -16.50 8.72
CA GLY A 289 0.24 -17.17 9.75
C GLY A 289 1.64 -16.55 9.92
N ASP A 290 2.60 -17.34 10.39
CA ASP A 290 3.97 -16.87 10.68
C ASP A 290 4.66 -16.39 9.38
N GLN A 291 4.79 -15.08 9.24
CA GLN A 291 5.56 -14.45 8.16
C GLN A 291 6.91 -13.96 8.72
N PRO A 292 8.00 -14.01 7.95
CA PRO A 292 9.25 -13.37 8.35
C PRO A 292 9.04 -11.86 8.49
N TYR A 293 9.61 -11.29 9.55
CA TYR A 293 9.63 -9.85 9.76
C TYR A 293 11.01 -9.30 9.40
N VAL A 294 11.04 -8.18 8.68
CA VAL A 294 12.24 -7.38 8.44
C VAL A 294 11.93 -5.97 8.91
N ASP A 295 12.80 -5.40 9.75
CA ASP A 295 12.64 -4.06 10.31
C ASP A 295 11.24 -3.80 10.91
N THR A 296 10.71 -4.78 11.65
CA THR A 296 9.40 -4.78 12.32
C THR A 296 8.16 -4.90 11.42
N MET A 297 8.35 -5.08 10.11
CA MET A 297 7.26 -5.32 9.17
C MET A 297 7.31 -6.75 8.61
N PRO A 298 6.17 -7.46 8.53
CA PRO A 298 5.94 -8.60 7.68
C PRO A 298 6.48 -8.37 6.28
N TYR A 299 7.35 -9.28 5.89
CA TYR A 299 8.08 -9.18 4.64
C TYR A 299 7.41 -10.00 3.53
N CYS A 300 6.65 -11.04 3.91
CA CYS A 300 5.97 -11.95 3.00
C CYS A 300 4.46 -11.95 3.21
N ALA A 301 3.74 -12.29 2.14
CA ALA A 301 2.33 -12.61 2.08
C ALA A 301 2.22 -14.05 1.54
N GLY A 302 2.33 -15.02 2.44
CA GLY A 302 2.41 -16.43 2.05
C GLY A 302 3.71 -16.70 1.27
N PRO A 303 3.65 -17.30 0.06
CA PRO A 303 4.85 -17.62 -0.73
C PRO A 303 5.47 -16.42 -1.46
N GLU A 304 4.86 -15.23 -1.40
CA GLU A 304 5.28 -14.04 -2.16
C GLU A 304 5.68 -12.90 -1.23
N SER A 305 6.44 -11.93 -1.75
CA SER A 305 6.71 -10.69 -1.03
C SER A 305 5.42 -9.88 -0.90
N GLN A 306 5.23 -9.19 0.23
CA GLN A 306 4.11 -8.26 0.36
C GLN A 306 4.18 -7.21 -0.77
N GLY A 307 3.05 -6.97 -1.45
CA GLY A 307 2.94 -6.00 -2.54
C GLY A 307 3.23 -6.52 -3.96
N LYS A 308 3.46 -7.82 -4.14
CA LYS A 308 3.52 -8.48 -5.45
C LYS A 308 2.13 -8.95 -5.91
#